data_AF-A0A815DGT2-F1
#
_entry.id   AF-A0A815DGT2-F1
#
_cell.length_a   1.000
_cell.length_b   1.000
_cell.length_c   1.000
_cell.angle_alpha   90.00
_cell.angle_beta   90.00
_cell.angle_gamma   90.00
#
_symmetry.space_group_name_H-M   'P 1'
#
loop_
_entity.id
_entity.type
_entity.pdbx_description
1 polymer ?
#
loop_
_entity_poly.entity_id
_entity_poly.type
_entity_poly.pdbx_seq_one_letter_code
_entity_poly.pdbx_strand_id
1 'polypeptide(L)'
;MKLNLEIQKQIYSLKLSNEDTCGQIDTFLSIFSLNEFSSLQSLTLSEIEKENIEKLKIILPLTSFHMICDKFQDNEIFDVLPMFNLRTLSISSLHSIEKRINDTSNITNLTIHHCSLEHLLYHMFKYFPMLKYLNVKYITRGNRPIKSDDDDSIINTYNECDINMINACQWENLIQSSLPYLNIFKFTFGCYRNDNDEIILKMFKHFQDDFWCKQHQWYTEYSFEKYKAFIYTIPYLKTGYKLEMDSQRFPNKLINHSNTFDKVTYLGLYDANLTDKCHYHFSNIESLILFTSYLVQYEIDISYLKMIVSLSHIKHLDMSMYERIILSREFLKILKELPKL
;
A
#
# COMPACT_ATOMS: atom_id res chain seq x y z
N MET A 1 18.06 -24.73 23.15
CA MET A 1 17.34 -25.59 22.19
C MET A 1 18.18 -25.63 20.91
N LYS A 2 18.91 -26.72 20.62
CA LYS A 2 19.69 -26.81 19.37
C LYS A 2 18.73 -27.18 18.24
N LEU A 3 18.51 -26.27 17.31
CA LEU A 3 17.82 -26.60 16.06
C LEU A 3 18.64 -27.68 15.33
N ASN A 4 17.98 -28.58 14.60
CA ASN A 4 18.69 -29.51 13.73
C ASN A 4 19.50 -28.70 12.69
N LEU A 5 20.82 -28.92 12.64
CA LEU A 5 21.75 -28.23 11.72
C LEU A 5 21.34 -28.41 10.25
N GLU A 6 20.61 -29.48 9.91
CA GLU A 6 20.05 -29.68 8.57
C GLU A 6 18.92 -28.69 8.28
N ILE A 7 18.08 -28.38 9.27
CA ILE A 7 16.96 -27.43 9.10
C ILE A 7 17.50 -26.03 8.83
N GLN A 8 18.55 -25.60 9.54
CA GLN A 8 19.15 -24.28 9.34
C GLN A 8 19.64 -24.07 7.89
N LYS A 9 20.18 -25.11 7.27
CA LYS A 9 20.65 -25.08 5.87
C LYS A 9 19.53 -25.12 4.83
N GLN A 10 18.32 -25.47 5.23
CA GLN A 10 17.15 -25.54 4.34
C GLN A 10 16.29 -24.26 4.40
N ILE A 11 16.59 -23.32 5.31
CA ILE A 11 15.85 -22.06 5.42
C ILE A 11 16.39 -21.07 4.39
N TYR A 12 15.60 -20.80 3.35
CA TYR A 12 15.91 -19.85 2.29
C TYR A 12 15.29 -18.46 2.49
N SER A 13 14.21 -18.40 3.27
CA SER A 13 13.49 -17.15 3.57
C SER A 13 13.07 -17.13 5.04
N LEU A 14 13.20 -15.96 5.66
CA LEU A 14 12.79 -15.73 7.04
C LEU A 14 11.94 -14.46 7.12
N LYS A 15 10.80 -14.55 7.81
CA LYS A 15 9.94 -13.41 8.14
C LYS A 15 9.85 -13.31 9.65
N LEU A 16 10.24 -12.16 10.20
CA LEU A 16 10.11 -11.82 11.62
C LEU A 16 9.29 -10.52 11.73
N SER A 17 8.43 -10.44 12.73
CA SER A 17 7.51 -9.32 12.92
C SER A 17 7.30 -9.01 14.39
N ASN A 18 7.32 -7.73 14.76
CA ASN A 18 6.81 -7.28 16.05
C ASN A 18 5.37 -6.75 15.98
N GLU A 19 4.73 -6.77 14.80
CA GLU A 19 3.43 -6.11 14.50
C GLU A 19 2.26 -6.56 15.39
N ASP A 20 2.32 -7.76 15.99
CA ASP A 20 1.34 -8.26 16.96
C ASP A 20 1.99 -9.06 18.11
N THR A 21 3.32 -9.01 18.19
CA THR A 21 4.09 -9.82 19.14
C THR A 21 5.18 -8.96 19.76
N CYS A 22 5.14 -8.81 21.08
CA CYS A 22 6.16 -8.05 21.79
C CYS A 22 7.51 -8.79 21.70
N GLY A 23 8.45 -8.24 20.92
CA GLY A 23 9.85 -8.65 20.89
C GLY A 23 10.15 -9.98 20.18
N GLN A 24 9.36 -10.40 19.17
CA GLN A 24 9.67 -11.63 18.42
C GLN A 24 11.06 -11.53 17.76
N ILE A 25 11.37 -10.39 17.14
CA ILE A 25 12.66 -10.18 16.49
C ILE A 25 13.78 -10.31 17.52
N ASP A 26 13.64 -9.65 18.67
CA ASP A 26 14.64 -9.68 19.73
C ASP A 26 14.85 -11.09 20.29
N THR A 27 13.74 -11.77 20.59
CA THR A 27 13.73 -13.15 21.09
C THR A 27 14.45 -14.07 20.11
N PHE A 28 14.15 -13.96 18.81
CA PHE A 28 14.81 -14.77 17.79
C PHE A 28 16.31 -14.49 17.72
N LEU A 29 16.71 -13.22 17.65
CA LEU A 29 18.12 -12.81 17.56
C LEU A 29 18.92 -13.09 18.84
N SER A 30 18.24 -13.27 19.98
CA SER A 30 18.88 -13.71 21.24
C SER A 30 19.27 -15.20 21.22
N ILE A 31 18.62 -15.99 20.37
CA ILE A 31 18.81 -17.45 20.28
C ILE A 31 19.64 -17.82 19.04
N PHE A 32 19.41 -17.15 17.91
CA PHE A 32 20.00 -17.49 16.62
C PHE A 32 20.71 -16.29 15.99
N SER A 33 21.92 -16.52 15.49
CA SER A 33 22.56 -15.60 14.55
C SER A 33 22.03 -15.85 13.14
N LEU A 34 21.76 -14.78 12.38
CA LEU A 34 21.35 -14.93 10.98
C LEU A 34 22.40 -15.69 10.15
N ASN A 35 23.68 -15.59 10.49
CA ASN A 35 24.76 -16.28 9.77
C ASN A 35 24.71 -17.82 9.93
N GLU A 36 23.91 -18.36 10.86
CA GLU A 36 23.66 -19.80 10.98
C GLU A 36 22.82 -20.34 9.81
N PHE A 37 22.07 -19.48 9.13
CA PHE A 37 21.22 -19.85 7.99
C PHE A 37 21.96 -19.59 6.67
N SER A 38 22.94 -20.44 6.35
CA SER A 38 23.84 -20.23 5.20
C SER A 38 23.14 -20.17 3.83
N SER A 39 21.93 -20.72 3.73
CA SER A 39 21.10 -20.70 2.52
C SER A 39 20.11 -19.53 2.47
N LEU A 40 20.09 -18.67 3.49
CA LEU A 40 19.15 -17.57 3.58
C LEU A 40 19.42 -16.54 2.49
N GLN A 41 18.42 -16.31 1.65
CA GLN A 41 18.46 -15.37 0.53
C GLN A 41 17.44 -14.25 0.68
N SER A 42 16.40 -14.46 1.48
CA SER A 42 15.30 -13.52 1.66
C SER A 42 15.04 -13.25 3.14
N LEU A 43 15.03 -11.98 3.53
CA LEU A 43 14.73 -11.55 4.89
C LEU A 43 13.61 -10.51 4.87
N THR A 44 12.56 -10.75 5.66
CA THR A 44 11.48 -9.80 5.90
C THR A 44 11.44 -9.44 7.38
N LEU A 45 11.47 -8.14 7.68
CA LEU A 45 11.41 -7.59 9.01
C LEU A 45 10.23 -6.60 9.09
N SER A 46 9.31 -6.84 10.02
CA SER A 46 8.19 -5.95 10.31
C SER A 46 8.35 -5.31 11.69
N GLU A 47 8.15 -3.99 11.79
CA GLU A 47 8.22 -3.24 13.07
C GLU A 47 9.50 -3.50 13.87
N ILE A 48 10.66 -3.43 13.19
CA ILE A 48 11.97 -3.61 13.83
C ILE A 48 12.32 -2.42 14.74
N GLU A 49 12.92 -2.71 15.89
CA GLU A 49 13.39 -1.72 16.85
C GLU A 49 14.90 -1.49 16.72
N LYS A 50 15.37 -0.30 17.14
CA LYS A 50 16.78 0.10 17.05
C LYS A 50 17.72 -0.90 17.73
N GLU A 51 17.31 -1.44 18.88
CA GLU A 51 18.08 -2.40 19.67
C GLU A 51 18.34 -3.72 18.91
N ASN A 52 17.47 -4.07 17.96
CA ASN A 52 17.64 -5.28 17.16
C ASN A 52 18.72 -5.09 16.08
N ILE A 53 18.97 -3.86 15.61
CA ILE A 53 19.91 -3.58 14.52
C ILE A 53 21.35 -3.93 14.92
N GLU A 54 21.75 -3.61 16.15
CA GLU A 54 23.07 -3.95 16.67
C GLU A 54 23.32 -5.47 16.68
N LYS A 55 22.24 -6.27 16.79
CA LYS A 55 22.28 -7.73 16.73
C LYS A 55 22.28 -8.26 15.28
N LEU A 56 21.83 -7.46 14.31
CA LEU A 56 21.81 -7.80 12.88
C LEU A 56 23.20 -7.60 12.24
N LYS A 57 24.13 -8.52 12.49
CA LYS A 57 25.36 -8.62 11.68
C LYS A 57 25.16 -9.58 10.52
N ILE A 58 24.76 -9.03 9.37
CA ILE A 58 24.41 -9.82 8.19
C ILE A 58 25.60 -9.83 7.21
N ILE A 59 26.23 -11.00 7.04
CA ILE A 59 27.30 -11.21 6.04
C ILE A 59 26.81 -12.11 4.90
N LEU A 60 25.55 -12.56 4.98
CA LEU A 60 24.96 -13.51 4.04
C LEU A 60 24.70 -12.89 2.65
N PRO A 61 24.71 -13.70 1.58
CA PRO A 61 24.40 -13.24 0.22
C PRO A 61 22.89 -13.05 0.03
N LEU A 62 22.27 -12.15 0.81
CA LEU A 62 20.86 -11.80 0.64
C LEU A 62 20.64 -11.26 -0.76
N THR A 63 19.61 -11.77 -1.43
CA THR A 63 19.15 -11.31 -2.74
C THR A 63 17.84 -10.52 -2.61
N SER A 64 17.12 -10.70 -1.50
CA SER A 64 15.84 -10.06 -1.22
C SER A 64 15.80 -9.54 0.22
N PHE A 65 15.45 -8.27 0.38
CA PHE A 65 15.24 -7.67 1.69
C PHE A 65 13.93 -6.89 1.71
N HIS A 66 13.10 -7.14 2.73
CA HIS A 66 11.84 -6.45 2.90
C HIS A 66 11.73 -5.87 4.30
N MET A 67 11.62 -4.55 4.36
CA MET A 67 11.25 -3.82 5.56
C MET A 67 9.80 -3.38 5.45
N ILE A 68 9.02 -3.70 6.48
CA ILE A 68 7.63 -3.27 6.65
C ILE A 68 7.62 -2.50 7.96
N CYS A 69 7.84 -1.19 7.89
CA CYS A 69 7.75 -0.37 9.07
C CYS A 69 7.28 1.03 8.70
N ASP A 70 6.25 1.49 9.41
CA ASP A 70 5.67 2.80 9.18
C ASP A 70 6.29 3.86 10.10
N LYS A 71 6.96 3.44 11.18
CA LYS A 71 7.46 4.31 12.25
C LYS A 71 8.98 4.50 12.25
N PHE A 72 9.71 3.55 11.68
CA PHE A 72 11.17 3.53 11.76
C PHE A 72 11.80 4.34 10.63
N GLN A 73 12.38 5.48 11.01
CA GLN A 73 13.13 6.38 10.11
C GLN A 73 14.63 6.12 10.13
N ASP A 74 15.12 5.12 10.87
CA ASP A 74 16.57 4.97 11.06
C ASP A 74 17.23 4.24 9.89
N ASN A 75 18.29 4.87 9.38
CA ASN A 75 19.03 4.41 8.19
C ASN A 75 20.04 3.31 8.56
N GLU A 76 20.28 3.10 9.85
CA GLU A 76 21.32 2.23 10.41
C GLU A 76 21.20 0.76 9.94
N ILE A 77 19.98 0.28 9.67
CA ILE A 77 19.79 -1.08 9.18
C ILE A 77 20.45 -1.32 7.81
N PHE A 78 20.53 -0.30 6.97
CA PHE A 78 21.15 -0.42 5.65
C PHE A 78 22.67 -0.37 5.71
N ASP A 79 23.24 0.12 6.82
CA ASP A 79 24.69 0.08 7.04
C ASP A 79 25.17 -1.37 7.26
N VAL A 80 24.35 -2.22 7.87
CA VAL A 80 24.67 -3.64 8.10
C VAL A 80 24.25 -4.59 6.96
N LEU A 81 23.53 -4.09 5.95
CA LEU A 81 23.03 -4.92 4.85
C LEU A 81 24.02 -5.02 3.66
N PRO A 82 24.12 -6.21 3.04
CA PRO A 82 24.93 -6.43 1.85
C PRO A 82 24.22 -5.95 0.58
N MET A 83 24.10 -4.63 0.44
CA MET A 83 23.33 -3.96 -0.62
C MET A 83 23.66 -4.42 -2.05
N PHE A 84 24.94 -4.67 -2.35
CA PHE A 84 25.40 -5.04 -3.69
C PHE A 84 24.79 -6.34 -4.23
N ASN A 85 24.36 -7.26 -3.36
CA ASN A 85 23.77 -8.54 -3.79
C ASN A 85 22.25 -8.46 -3.95
N LEU A 86 21.62 -7.39 -3.44
CA LEU A 86 20.18 -7.26 -3.44
C LEU A 86 19.65 -7.00 -4.85
N ARG A 87 18.65 -7.79 -5.22
CA ARG A 87 17.84 -7.60 -6.43
C ARG A 87 16.44 -7.10 -6.09
N THR A 88 15.93 -7.51 -4.93
CA THR A 88 14.63 -7.09 -4.42
C THR A 88 14.80 -6.34 -3.11
N LEU A 89 14.21 -5.15 -3.06
CA LEU A 89 14.27 -4.27 -1.91
C LEU A 89 12.87 -3.69 -1.63
N SER A 90 12.41 -3.82 -0.39
CA SER A 90 11.24 -3.11 0.12
C SER A 90 11.65 -2.25 1.31
N ILE A 91 11.37 -0.95 1.26
CA ILE A 91 11.80 0.04 2.26
C ILE A 91 10.69 1.02 2.58
N SER A 92 10.71 1.56 3.80
CA SER A 92 9.76 2.57 4.24
C SER A 92 9.88 3.85 3.41
N SER A 93 11.09 4.34 3.19
CA SER A 93 11.38 5.53 2.38
C SER A 93 12.72 5.45 1.66
N LEU A 94 12.87 6.17 0.54
CA LEU A 94 14.17 6.33 -0.12
C LEU A 94 15.20 7.04 0.76
N HIS A 95 14.76 7.89 1.70
CA HIS A 95 15.67 8.52 2.66
C HIS A 95 16.40 7.48 3.50
N SER A 96 15.75 6.33 3.78
CA SER A 96 16.32 5.26 4.59
C SER A 96 17.62 4.68 4.03
N ILE A 97 17.79 4.76 2.70
CA ILE A 97 18.95 4.22 2.00
C ILE A 97 19.87 5.30 1.41
N GLU A 98 19.65 6.57 1.72
CA GLU A 98 20.34 7.70 1.05
C GLU A 98 21.87 7.56 1.07
N LYS A 99 22.44 7.14 2.22
CA LYS A 99 23.89 6.91 2.38
C LYS A 99 24.45 5.79 1.50
N ARG A 100 23.62 4.79 1.20
CA ARG A 100 23.99 3.55 0.48
C ARG A 100 23.35 3.47 -0.89
N ILE A 101 22.79 4.58 -1.38
CA ILE A 101 22.01 4.59 -2.60
C ILE A 101 22.85 4.31 -3.85
N ASN A 102 24.16 4.58 -3.81
CA ASN A 102 25.06 4.19 -4.90
C ASN A 102 25.19 2.66 -5.06
N ASP A 103 24.88 1.90 -4.01
CA ASP A 103 25.01 0.44 -3.99
C ASP A 103 23.76 -0.27 -4.55
N THR A 104 22.74 0.48 -5.00
CA THR A 104 21.44 -0.06 -5.45
C THR A 104 21.37 -0.43 -6.93
N SER A 105 22.49 -0.38 -7.65
CA SER A 105 22.54 -0.55 -9.11
C SER A 105 22.02 -1.91 -9.61
N ASN A 106 22.10 -2.94 -8.76
CA ASN A 106 21.63 -4.30 -9.06
C ASN A 106 20.13 -4.53 -8.74
N ILE A 107 19.45 -3.56 -8.14
CA ILE A 107 18.06 -3.69 -7.74
C ILE A 107 17.16 -3.68 -8.97
N THR A 108 16.42 -4.77 -9.16
CA THR A 108 15.44 -4.93 -10.22
C THR A 108 14.01 -4.77 -9.72
N ASN A 109 13.78 -4.96 -8.42
CA ASN A 109 12.47 -4.92 -7.79
C ASN A 109 12.51 -3.99 -6.58
N LEU A 110 11.81 -2.86 -6.66
CA LEU A 110 11.77 -1.87 -5.60
C LEU A 110 10.32 -1.67 -5.13
N THR A 111 10.10 -1.84 -3.83
CA THR A 111 8.88 -1.41 -3.16
C THR A 111 9.21 -0.28 -2.19
N ILE A 112 8.53 0.85 -2.33
CA ILE A 112 8.66 1.98 -1.40
C ILE A 112 7.29 2.18 -0.77
N HIS A 113 7.24 2.15 0.57
CA HIS A 113 5.96 2.39 1.26
C HIS A 113 5.60 3.89 1.18
N HIS A 114 6.54 4.78 1.48
CA HIS A 114 6.33 6.23 1.50
C HIS A 114 7.47 6.96 0.78
N CYS A 115 7.14 7.84 -0.16
CA CYS A 115 8.14 8.65 -0.85
C CYS A 115 7.62 10.06 -1.14
N SER A 116 8.50 11.06 -1.18
CA SER A 116 8.15 12.33 -1.82
C SER A 116 8.37 12.24 -3.34
N LEU A 117 7.58 12.98 -4.13
CA LEU A 117 7.78 12.99 -5.59
C LEU A 117 9.19 13.46 -5.95
N GLU A 118 9.66 14.58 -5.37
CA GLU A 118 10.99 15.10 -5.64
C GLU A 118 12.10 14.08 -5.39
N HIS A 119 12.03 13.34 -4.28
CA HIS A 119 13.01 12.28 -4.00
C HIS A 119 12.91 11.15 -5.02
N LEU A 120 11.69 10.74 -5.35
CA LEU A 120 11.47 9.66 -6.30
C LEU A 120 12.05 10.02 -7.66
N LEU A 121 11.76 11.23 -8.15
CA LEU A 121 12.32 11.77 -9.38
C LEU A 121 13.85 11.79 -9.25
N TYR A 122 14.41 12.56 -8.31
CA TYR A 122 15.85 12.77 -8.18
C TYR A 122 16.66 11.47 -8.05
N HIS A 123 16.20 10.52 -7.22
CA HIS A 123 16.96 9.33 -6.90
C HIS A 123 16.75 8.17 -7.87
N MET A 124 15.53 7.96 -8.39
CA MET A 124 15.28 6.83 -9.29
C MET A 124 16.16 6.88 -10.53
N PHE A 125 16.36 8.09 -11.06
CA PHE A 125 17.12 8.32 -12.29
C PHE A 125 18.58 7.87 -12.21
N LYS A 126 19.21 8.04 -11.05
CA LYS A 126 20.65 7.87 -10.93
C LYS A 126 21.03 6.50 -10.39
N TYR A 127 20.19 5.93 -9.53
CA TYR A 127 20.61 4.85 -8.64
C TYR A 127 19.94 3.50 -8.91
N PHE A 128 18.89 3.46 -9.75
CA PHE A 128 18.15 2.24 -10.07
C PHE A 128 18.08 1.95 -11.58
N PRO A 129 19.22 1.89 -12.30
CA PRO A 129 19.24 1.75 -13.75
C PRO A 129 18.70 0.40 -14.27
N MET A 130 18.65 -0.62 -13.42
CA MET A 130 18.21 -1.99 -13.77
C MET A 130 16.78 -2.29 -13.31
N LEU A 131 16.03 -1.27 -12.89
CA LEU A 131 14.71 -1.45 -12.29
C LEU A 131 13.70 -1.99 -13.31
N LYS A 132 13.10 -3.13 -12.98
CA LYS A 132 12.07 -3.81 -13.78
C LYS A 132 10.69 -3.75 -13.15
N TYR A 133 10.64 -3.64 -11.82
CA TYR A 133 9.42 -3.62 -11.03
C TYR A 133 9.50 -2.50 -10.01
N LEU A 134 8.58 -1.54 -10.10
CA LEU A 134 8.44 -0.47 -9.14
C LEU A 134 7.05 -0.52 -8.53
N ASN A 135 6.99 -0.57 -7.20
CA ASN A 135 5.77 -0.47 -6.43
C ASN A 135 5.88 0.67 -5.42
N VAL A 136 5.09 1.72 -5.58
CA VAL A 136 5.06 2.84 -4.64
C VAL A 136 3.69 2.89 -3.98
N LYS A 137 3.63 2.60 -2.67
CA LYS A 137 2.35 2.54 -1.96
C LYS A 137 1.76 3.94 -1.72
N TYR A 138 2.61 4.89 -1.34
CA TYR A 138 2.22 6.26 -1.03
C TYR A 138 3.25 7.26 -1.54
N ILE A 139 2.79 8.28 -2.26
CA ILE A 139 3.59 9.46 -2.58
C ILE A 139 3.02 10.67 -1.83
N THR A 140 3.89 11.48 -1.22
CA THR A 140 3.53 12.72 -0.52
C THR A 140 4.23 13.94 -1.13
N ARG A 141 3.73 15.12 -0.76
CA ARG A 141 4.21 16.44 -1.22
C ARG A 141 5.59 16.84 -0.67
N GLY A 142 6.17 16.10 0.27
CA GLY A 142 7.49 16.42 0.84
C GLY A 142 7.88 15.51 2.01
N ASN A 143 9.07 15.73 2.56
CA ASN A 143 9.68 14.92 3.63
C ASN A 143 8.99 15.04 5.00
N ARG A 144 7.75 15.53 5.06
CA ARG A 144 7.02 15.53 6.34
C ARG A 144 6.62 14.09 6.65
N PRO A 145 7.06 13.54 7.80
CA PRO A 145 6.57 12.25 8.26
C PRO A 145 5.05 12.30 8.28
N ILE A 146 4.40 11.33 7.65
CA ILE A 146 3.01 11.06 7.97
C ILE A 146 3.05 10.60 9.42
N LYS A 147 2.55 11.42 10.35
CA LYS A 147 2.22 10.91 11.67
C LYS A 147 1.08 9.92 11.44
N SER A 148 1.38 8.64 11.62
CA SER A 148 0.37 7.58 11.63
C SER A 148 -0.44 7.74 12.90
N ASP A 149 -1.43 8.60 12.89
CA ASP A 149 -2.56 8.58 13.79
C ASP A 149 -3.75 9.12 12.99
N ASP A 150 -4.95 8.64 13.31
CA ASP A 150 -6.25 8.83 12.65
C ASP A 150 -6.73 10.29 12.55
N ASP A 151 -5.87 11.21 12.14
CA ASP A 151 -6.13 12.64 12.15
C ASP A 151 -6.25 13.16 10.72
N ASP A 152 -7.49 13.15 10.22
CA ASP A 152 -7.96 13.90 9.05
C ASP A 152 -7.85 15.44 9.23
N SER A 153 -7.07 15.92 10.21
CA SER A 153 -6.88 17.33 10.53
C SER A 153 -5.45 17.82 10.25
N ILE A 154 -5.02 17.83 8.98
CA ILE A 154 -3.93 18.72 8.55
C ILE A 154 -4.46 19.77 7.58
N ILE A 155 -4.80 20.89 8.21
CA ILE A 155 -5.18 22.18 7.65
C ILE A 155 -4.10 22.74 6.69
N ASN A 156 -4.58 23.14 5.52
CA ASN A 156 -4.15 24.25 4.64
C ASN A 156 -2.66 24.49 4.43
N THR A 157 -2.20 24.13 3.23
CA THR A 157 -1.45 25.07 2.38
C THR A 157 -1.63 24.66 0.93
N TYR A 158 -2.52 25.32 0.20
CA TYR A 158 -2.59 25.26 -1.27
C TYR A 158 -1.19 25.52 -1.84
N ASN A 159 -0.73 24.73 -2.83
CA ASN A 159 0.28 25.14 -3.83
C ASN A 159 0.40 24.08 -4.94
N GLU A 160 0.74 24.54 -6.14
CA GLU A 160 0.83 23.89 -7.46
C GLU A 160 1.52 22.51 -7.56
N CYS A 161 2.15 21.99 -6.50
CA CYS A 161 2.91 20.73 -6.53
C CYS A 161 2.07 19.45 -6.52
N ASP A 162 0.82 19.46 -6.03
CA ASP A 162 -0.05 18.26 -6.07
C ASP A 162 -0.46 17.89 -7.51
N ILE A 163 -0.45 18.88 -8.40
CA ILE A 163 -0.77 18.73 -9.83
C ILE A 163 0.37 17.99 -10.56
N ASN A 164 1.63 18.29 -10.26
CA ASN A 164 2.76 17.60 -10.89
C ASN A 164 2.77 16.09 -10.57
N MET A 165 2.36 15.70 -9.35
CA MET A 165 2.29 14.28 -8.97
C MET A 165 1.35 13.46 -9.85
N ILE A 166 0.27 14.10 -10.31
CA ILE A 166 -0.76 13.48 -11.14
C ILE A 166 -0.57 13.79 -12.62
N ASN A 167 0.62 14.26 -13.03
CA ASN A 167 0.92 14.54 -14.42
C ASN A 167 1.42 13.29 -15.15
N ALA A 168 0.52 12.59 -15.82
CA ALA A 168 0.84 11.38 -16.58
C ALA A 168 1.96 11.60 -17.62
N CYS A 169 2.00 12.76 -18.28
CA CYS A 169 3.02 13.06 -19.29
C CYS A 169 4.42 13.19 -18.67
N GLN A 170 4.53 13.76 -17.47
CA GLN A 170 5.81 13.82 -16.75
C GLN A 170 6.29 12.41 -16.39
N TRP A 171 5.38 11.55 -15.94
CA TRP A 171 5.68 10.14 -15.65
C TRP A 171 6.08 9.36 -16.90
N GLU A 172 5.37 9.53 -18.01
CA GLU A 172 5.72 8.90 -19.28
C GLU A 172 7.13 9.29 -19.73
N ASN A 173 7.43 10.59 -19.78
CA ASN A 173 8.75 11.09 -20.15
C ASN A 173 9.84 10.51 -19.23
N LEU A 174 9.59 10.47 -17.93
CA LEU A 174 10.50 9.90 -16.93
C LEU A 174 10.78 8.41 -17.18
N ILE A 175 9.74 7.63 -17.42
CA ILE A 175 9.86 6.18 -17.60
C ILE A 175 10.64 5.91 -18.89
N GLN A 176 10.30 6.61 -19.97
CA GLN A 176 10.97 6.48 -21.26
C GLN A 176 12.44 6.91 -21.21
N SER A 177 12.76 8.01 -20.53
CA SER A 177 14.13 8.54 -20.51
C SER A 177 15.08 7.75 -19.61
N SER A 178 14.56 7.18 -18.53
CA SER A 178 15.43 6.79 -17.40
C SER A 178 15.19 5.38 -16.87
N LEU A 179 14.09 4.73 -17.23
CA LEU A 179 13.76 3.38 -16.76
C LEU A 179 13.45 2.46 -17.96
N PRO A 180 14.42 2.27 -18.87
CA PRO A 180 14.18 1.54 -20.12
C PRO A 180 13.80 0.07 -19.92
N TYR A 181 14.04 -0.47 -18.72
CA TYR A 181 13.73 -1.86 -18.36
C TYR A 181 12.48 -2.01 -17.49
N LEU A 182 11.76 -0.93 -17.19
CA LEU A 182 10.59 -0.97 -16.32
C LEU A 182 9.43 -1.69 -17.02
N ASN A 183 9.12 -2.88 -16.51
CA ASN A 183 8.06 -3.73 -17.05
C ASN A 183 6.76 -3.58 -16.26
N ILE A 184 6.86 -3.36 -14.95
CA ILE A 184 5.71 -3.22 -14.07
C ILE A 184 5.88 -1.97 -13.22
N PHE A 185 4.92 -1.06 -13.35
CA PHE A 185 4.76 0.07 -12.45
C PHE A 185 3.42 -0.05 -11.72
N LYS A 186 3.48 -0.06 -10.39
CA LYS A 186 2.32 -0.13 -9.50
C LYS A 186 2.33 1.07 -8.58
N PHE A 187 1.21 1.79 -8.53
CA PHE A 187 1.12 2.99 -7.71
C PHE A 187 -0.29 3.28 -7.19
N THR A 188 -0.34 4.15 -6.19
CA THR A 188 -1.52 4.88 -5.75
C THR A 188 -1.11 6.33 -5.47
N PHE A 189 -1.66 7.26 -6.24
CA PHE A 189 -1.47 8.69 -6.06
C PHE A 189 -2.75 9.31 -5.52
N GLY A 190 -2.60 10.31 -4.66
CA GLY A 190 -3.70 11.09 -4.15
C GLY A 190 -3.34 12.57 -4.14
N CYS A 191 -4.33 13.42 -4.37
CA CYS A 191 -4.23 14.87 -4.20
C CYS A 191 -5.47 15.41 -3.50
N TYR A 192 -5.34 16.59 -2.90
CA TYR A 192 -6.50 17.29 -2.35
C TYR A 192 -7.31 17.92 -3.48
N ARG A 193 -8.63 17.84 -3.36
CA ARG A 193 -9.56 18.54 -4.24
C ARG A 193 -9.70 19.97 -3.78
N ASN A 194 -9.50 20.87 -4.73
CA ASN A 194 -9.78 22.30 -4.63
C ASN A 194 -10.72 22.67 -5.80
N ASP A 195 -10.94 23.95 -6.08
CA ASP A 195 -11.79 24.42 -7.21
C ASP A 195 -11.30 24.04 -8.64
N ASN A 196 -10.37 23.07 -8.76
CA ASN A 196 -9.68 22.66 -9.99
C ASN A 196 -10.01 21.21 -10.43
N ASP A 197 -11.16 20.65 -10.05
CA ASP A 197 -11.53 19.27 -10.38
C ASP A 197 -11.45 18.95 -11.88
N GLU A 198 -11.78 19.90 -12.76
CA GLU A 198 -11.68 19.70 -14.21
C GLU A 198 -10.24 19.48 -14.67
N ILE A 199 -9.28 20.17 -14.05
CA ILE A 199 -7.85 20.01 -14.34
C ILE A 199 -7.38 18.64 -13.87
N ILE A 200 -7.70 18.27 -12.62
CA ILE A 200 -7.36 16.95 -12.06
C ILE A 200 -7.94 15.83 -12.94
N LEU A 201 -9.20 15.97 -13.35
CA LEU A 201 -9.87 15.01 -14.22
C LEU A 201 -9.18 14.88 -15.58
N LYS A 202 -8.77 15.98 -16.21
CA LYS A 202 -8.00 15.95 -17.47
C LYS A 202 -6.67 15.24 -17.29
N MET A 203 -5.97 15.49 -16.18
CA MET A 203 -4.67 14.86 -15.90
C MET A 203 -4.78 13.37 -15.63
N PHE A 204 -5.79 12.95 -14.86
CA PHE A 204 -6.07 11.53 -14.63
C PHE A 204 -6.45 10.77 -15.90
N LYS A 205 -7.16 11.40 -16.83
CA LYS A 205 -7.46 10.76 -18.13
C LYS A 205 -6.21 10.37 -18.90
N HIS A 206 -5.13 11.15 -18.82
CA HIS A 206 -3.88 10.82 -19.53
C HIS A 206 -3.21 9.54 -19.04
N PHE A 207 -3.47 9.11 -17.79
CA PHE A 207 -3.03 7.80 -17.30
C PHE A 207 -3.79 6.61 -17.92
N GLN A 208 -4.74 6.87 -18.82
CA GLN A 208 -5.47 5.87 -19.58
C GLN A 208 -5.16 5.94 -21.08
N ASP A 209 -4.18 6.74 -21.50
CA ASP A 209 -3.74 6.84 -22.90
C ASP A 209 -2.95 5.61 -23.36
N ASP A 210 -2.58 5.58 -24.64
CA ASP A 210 -1.95 4.43 -25.31
C ASP A 210 -0.66 3.96 -24.66
N PHE A 211 0.17 4.88 -24.15
CA PHE A 211 1.38 4.56 -23.39
C PHE A 211 1.06 3.64 -22.19
N TRP A 212 0.07 4.04 -21.38
CA TRP A 212 -0.31 3.31 -20.18
C TRP A 212 -1.05 2.01 -20.51
N CYS A 213 -2.08 2.09 -21.35
CA CYS A 213 -3.00 0.97 -21.56
C CYS A 213 -2.56 -0.03 -22.64
N LYS A 214 -1.97 0.43 -23.75
CA LYS A 214 -1.64 -0.43 -24.90
C LYS A 214 -0.19 -0.89 -24.87
N GLN A 215 0.74 0.05 -24.66
CA GLN A 215 2.16 -0.25 -24.66
C GLN A 215 2.57 -1.02 -23.40
N HIS A 216 2.17 -0.53 -22.23
CA HIS A 216 2.60 -1.11 -20.94
C HIS A 216 1.55 -1.97 -20.25
N GLN A 217 0.27 -1.87 -20.64
CA GLN A 217 -0.84 -2.58 -19.99
C GLN A 217 -0.94 -2.30 -18.48
N TRP A 218 -0.51 -1.09 -18.07
CA TRP A 218 -0.66 -0.59 -16.71
C TRP A 218 -2.02 0.11 -16.59
N TYR A 219 -3.07 -0.69 -16.41
CA TYR A 219 -4.42 -0.15 -16.30
C TYR A 219 -4.60 0.63 -15.00
N THR A 220 -5.17 1.82 -15.11
CA THR A 220 -5.39 2.73 -13.99
C THR A 220 -6.85 3.07 -13.83
N GLU A 221 -7.26 3.35 -12.61
CA GLU A 221 -8.57 3.85 -12.27
C GLU A 221 -8.45 4.98 -11.27
N TYR A 222 -9.38 5.92 -11.35
CA TYR A 222 -9.36 7.08 -10.48
C TYR A 222 -10.74 7.38 -9.89
N SER A 223 -10.74 7.99 -8.72
CA SER A 223 -11.93 8.38 -7.98
C SER A 223 -11.81 9.77 -7.38
N PHE A 224 -12.95 10.42 -7.22
CA PHE A 224 -13.11 11.71 -6.57
C PHE A 224 -13.98 11.50 -5.33
N GLU A 225 -13.42 11.78 -4.18
CA GLU A 225 -14.08 11.75 -2.87
C GLU A 225 -14.25 13.18 -2.38
N LYS A 226 -14.97 13.41 -1.27
CA LYS A 226 -15.36 14.77 -0.82
C LYS A 226 -14.23 15.81 -0.84
N TYR A 227 -13.02 15.46 -0.39
CA TYR A 227 -11.88 16.38 -0.28
C TYR A 227 -10.63 15.91 -1.02
N LYS A 228 -10.67 14.73 -1.64
CA LYS A 228 -9.48 14.05 -2.16
C LYS A 228 -9.81 13.41 -3.50
N ALA A 229 -8.83 13.33 -4.39
CA ALA A 229 -8.92 12.61 -5.64
C ALA A 229 -7.77 11.61 -5.70
N PHE A 230 -8.03 10.41 -6.17
CA PHE A 230 -7.08 9.31 -6.18
C PHE A 230 -6.98 8.70 -7.57
N ILE A 231 -5.78 8.26 -7.93
CA ILE A 231 -5.55 7.38 -9.08
C ILE A 231 -4.66 6.22 -8.66
N TYR A 232 -4.98 5.02 -9.12
CA TYR A 232 -4.26 3.81 -8.76
C TYR A 232 -4.22 2.82 -9.92
N THR A 233 -3.21 1.96 -9.91
CA THR A 233 -3.13 0.82 -10.83
C THR A 233 -4.07 -0.30 -10.42
N ILE A 234 -4.59 -1.04 -11.38
CA ILE A 234 -5.43 -2.23 -11.17
C ILE A 234 -4.57 -3.50 -11.25
N PRO A 235 -4.70 -4.46 -10.31
CA PRO A 235 -5.59 -4.43 -9.13
C PRO A 235 -5.09 -3.45 -8.06
N TYR A 236 -6.03 -2.93 -7.27
CA TYR A 236 -5.78 -2.04 -6.13
C TYR A 236 -4.76 -2.67 -5.18
N LEU A 237 -3.82 -1.86 -4.69
CA LEU A 237 -2.60 -2.37 -4.06
C LEU A 237 -2.75 -2.65 -2.57
N LYS A 238 -3.70 -2.00 -1.90
CA LYS A 238 -3.84 -2.07 -0.45
C LYS A 238 -4.86 -3.14 -0.05
N THR A 239 -4.66 -3.64 1.16
CA THR A 239 -5.57 -4.56 1.83
C THR A 239 -6.74 -3.84 2.49
N GLY A 240 -6.55 -2.59 2.89
CA GLY A 240 -7.62 -1.73 3.40
C GLY A 240 -8.18 -0.81 2.32
N TYR A 241 -9.51 -0.70 2.27
CA TYR A 241 -10.22 0.30 1.48
C TYR A 241 -11.33 0.94 2.32
N LYS A 242 -11.45 2.25 2.26
CA LYS A 242 -12.55 2.99 2.89
C LYS A 242 -13.31 3.69 1.77
N LEU A 243 -14.57 3.33 1.59
CA LEU A 243 -15.43 3.98 0.62
C LEU A 243 -16.03 5.20 1.28
N GLU A 244 -15.56 6.40 0.91
CA GLU A 244 -16.07 7.67 1.39
C GLU A 244 -17.44 8.02 0.78
N MET A 245 -18.19 8.90 1.46
CA MET A 245 -19.46 9.43 0.96
C MET A 245 -19.26 10.24 -0.33
N ASP A 246 -20.25 10.21 -1.24
CA ASP A 246 -20.27 10.95 -2.51
C ASP A 246 -19.07 10.64 -3.42
N SER A 247 -18.57 9.40 -3.37
CA SER A 247 -17.42 8.99 -4.19
C SER A 247 -17.83 8.75 -5.66
N GLN A 248 -17.18 9.48 -6.57
CA GLN A 248 -17.30 9.28 -8.01
C GLN A 248 -16.13 8.46 -8.53
N ARG A 249 -16.42 7.41 -9.29
CA ARG A 249 -15.42 6.48 -9.81
C ARG A 249 -15.37 6.52 -11.33
N PHE A 250 -14.17 6.48 -11.89
CA PHE A 250 -13.92 6.56 -13.33
C PHE A 250 -13.10 5.34 -13.78
N PRO A 251 -13.79 4.24 -14.11
CA PRO A 251 -13.15 3.00 -14.48
C PRO A 251 -12.44 3.05 -15.84
N ASN A 252 -11.36 2.28 -15.96
CA ASN A 252 -10.70 2.06 -17.25
C ASN A 252 -11.56 1.19 -18.18
N LYS A 253 -12.09 1.77 -19.25
CA LYS A 253 -13.03 1.08 -20.14
C LYS A 253 -12.47 -0.14 -20.89
N LEU A 254 -11.15 -0.36 -20.87
CA LEU A 254 -10.49 -1.42 -21.65
C LEU A 254 -10.44 -2.77 -20.93
N ILE A 255 -10.76 -2.83 -19.64
CA ILE A 255 -10.65 -4.06 -18.85
C ILE A 255 -11.92 -4.39 -18.07
N ASN A 256 -12.03 -5.65 -17.64
CA ASN A 256 -13.04 -6.07 -16.70
C ASN A 256 -12.59 -5.69 -15.27
N HIS A 257 -13.47 -5.03 -14.51
CA HIS A 257 -13.19 -4.50 -13.16
C HIS A 257 -13.52 -5.47 -12.02
N SER A 258 -13.89 -6.71 -12.34
CA SER A 258 -14.24 -7.73 -11.33
C SER A 258 -13.11 -8.02 -10.34
N ASN A 259 -11.85 -7.84 -10.75
CA ASN A 259 -10.67 -8.08 -9.93
C ASN A 259 -10.04 -6.81 -9.34
N THR A 260 -10.67 -5.63 -9.51
CA THR A 260 -10.07 -4.36 -9.06
C THR A 260 -9.69 -4.40 -7.59
N PHE A 261 -10.52 -5.00 -6.74
CA PHE A 261 -10.34 -5.02 -5.28
C PHE A 261 -10.04 -6.40 -4.71
N ASP A 262 -9.52 -7.34 -5.50
CA ASP A 262 -9.25 -8.71 -5.04
C ASP A 262 -8.28 -8.79 -3.86
N LYS A 263 -7.42 -7.79 -3.69
CA LYS A 263 -6.48 -7.69 -2.57
C LYS A 263 -7.07 -7.06 -1.32
N VAL A 264 -8.23 -6.41 -1.42
CA VAL A 264 -8.88 -5.76 -0.30
C VAL A 264 -9.48 -6.83 0.60
N THR A 265 -9.04 -6.85 1.85
CA THR A 265 -9.53 -7.76 2.90
C THR A 265 -10.18 -6.99 4.04
N TYR A 266 -9.90 -5.70 4.17
CA TYR A 266 -10.52 -4.80 5.13
C TYR A 266 -11.28 -3.71 4.38
N LEU A 267 -12.57 -3.57 4.68
CA LEU A 267 -13.45 -2.60 4.03
C LEU A 267 -14.22 -1.76 5.05
N GLY A 268 -14.11 -0.43 4.91
CA GLY A 268 -14.94 0.54 5.62
C GLY A 268 -16.01 1.13 4.70
N LEU A 269 -17.28 1.12 5.12
CA LEU A 269 -18.42 1.65 4.35
C LEU A 269 -19.26 2.62 5.17
N TYR A 270 -19.57 3.79 4.62
CA TYR A 270 -20.62 4.66 5.17
C TYR A 270 -22.02 4.21 4.72
N ASP A 271 -23.02 4.37 5.58
CA ASP A 271 -24.43 4.07 5.27
C ASP A 271 -24.94 4.71 3.97
N ALA A 272 -24.61 5.98 3.72
CA ALA A 272 -25.02 6.68 2.51
C ALA A 272 -24.51 6.03 1.22
N ASN A 273 -23.40 5.29 1.28
CA ASN A 273 -22.90 4.57 0.11
C ASN A 273 -23.74 3.33 -0.23
N LEU A 274 -24.56 2.86 0.71
CA LEU A 274 -25.47 1.74 0.52
C LEU A 274 -26.77 2.12 -0.19
N THR A 275 -26.96 3.42 -0.48
CA THR A 275 -28.09 3.94 -1.26
C THR A 275 -27.71 4.37 -2.68
N ASP A 276 -26.41 4.60 -2.94
CA ASP A 276 -25.96 5.37 -4.10
C ASP A 276 -25.64 4.59 -5.39
N LYS A 277 -26.01 3.30 -5.48
CA LYS A 277 -25.88 2.47 -6.71
C LYS A 277 -24.47 2.48 -7.35
N CYS A 278 -23.42 2.73 -6.58
CA CYS A 278 -22.04 2.66 -7.03
C CYS A 278 -21.65 1.24 -7.50
N HIS A 279 -20.98 1.13 -8.65
CA HIS A 279 -20.52 -0.14 -9.22
C HIS A 279 -19.22 -0.66 -8.58
N TYR A 280 -19.21 -0.85 -7.25
CA TYR A 280 -18.12 -1.52 -6.55
C TYR A 280 -18.42 -3.00 -6.37
N HIS A 281 -17.38 -3.83 -6.35
CA HIS A 281 -17.49 -5.22 -5.94
C HIS A 281 -16.23 -5.65 -5.20
N PHE A 282 -16.42 -6.22 -4.01
CA PHE A 282 -15.36 -6.68 -3.12
C PHE A 282 -15.59 -8.16 -2.79
N SER A 283 -14.72 -9.02 -3.30
CA SER A 283 -14.87 -10.48 -3.28
C SER A 283 -14.29 -11.15 -2.01
N ASN A 284 -13.24 -10.56 -1.43
CA ASN A 284 -12.37 -11.20 -0.45
C ASN A 284 -12.33 -10.48 0.91
N ILE A 285 -13.41 -9.81 1.30
CA ILE A 285 -13.46 -9.08 2.57
C ILE A 285 -13.48 -10.03 3.76
N GLU A 286 -12.50 -9.89 4.65
CA GLU A 286 -12.41 -10.60 5.92
C GLU A 286 -12.88 -9.72 7.10
N SER A 287 -12.68 -8.41 7.02
CA SER A 287 -13.08 -7.43 8.04
C SER A 287 -13.93 -6.34 7.41
N LEU A 288 -15.15 -6.15 7.93
CA LEU A 288 -16.09 -5.13 7.48
C LEU A 288 -16.36 -4.14 8.62
N ILE A 289 -16.17 -2.85 8.36
CA ILE A 289 -16.59 -1.77 9.24
C ILE A 289 -17.72 -1.00 8.56
N LEU A 290 -18.82 -0.83 9.28
CA LEU A 290 -19.90 0.06 8.86
C LEU A 290 -19.84 1.33 9.70
N PHE A 291 -19.80 2.48 9.03
CA PHE A 291 -19.86 3.82 9.61
C PHE A 291 -21.27 4.41 9.44
N THR A 292 -21.69 5.24 10.40
CA THR A 292 -22.90 6.08 10.25
C THR A 292 -22.52 7.44 9.72
N SER A 293 -23.39 8.01 8.88
CA SER A 293 -23.35 9.44 8.65
C SER A 293 -24.16 10.16 9.73
N TYR A 294 -23.55 11.16 10.37
CA TYR A 294 -24.21 11.96 11.41
C TYR A 294 -25.43 12.76 10.92
N LEU A 295 -25.65 12.82 9.59
CA LEU A 295 -26.54 13.76 8.95
C LEU A 295 -27.91 13.16 8.59
N VAL A 296 -27.99 11.87 8.25
CA VAL A 296 -29.26 11.20 7.90
C VAL A 296 -29.15 9.71 8.22
N GLN A 297 -30.09 9.17 9.01
CA GLN A 297 -30.17 7.72 9.24
C GLN A 297 -30.78 7.04 8.01
N TYR A 298 -29.93 6.44 7.18
CA TYR A 298 -30.39 5.56 6.12
C TYR A 298 -30.60 4.14 6.67
N GLU A 299 -31.72 3.51 6.34
CA GLU A 299 -31.85 2.06 6.53
C GLU A 299 -30.83 1.36 5.63
N ILE A 300 -30.03 0.46 6.20
CA ILE A 300 -29.07 -0.33 5.44
C ILE A 300 -29.83 -1.26 4.47
N ASP A 301 -29.67 -1.04 3.16
CA ASP A 301 -30.12 -2.00 2.16
C ASP A 301 -29.15 -3.19 2.10
N ILE A 302 -29.53 -4.28 2.77
CA ILE A 302 -28.76 -5.53 2.81
C ILE A 302 -28.64 -6.15 1.41
N SER A 303 -29.65 -5.98 0.56
CA SER A 303 -29.60 -6.50 -0.81
C SER A 303 -28.50 -5.82 -1.59
N TYR A 304 -28.37 -4.51 -1.41
CA TYR A 304 -27.30 -3.72 -2.00
C TYR A 304 -25.94 -4.05 -1.37
N LEU A 305 -25.85 -4.23 -0.05
CA LEU A 305 -24.61 -4.67 0.61
C LEU A 305 -24.10 -6.00 0.02
N LYS A 306 -24.99 -6.98 -0.23
CA LYS A 306 -24.63 -8.25 -0.87
C LYS A 306 -24.17 -8.10 -2.32
N MET A 307 -24.59 -7.03 -3.01
CA MET A 307 -24.14 -6.74 -4.36
C MET A 307 -22.69 -6.24 -4.37
N ILE A 308 -22.35 -5.38 -3.41
CA ILE A 308 -21.02 -4.76 -3.34
C ILE A 308 -20.00 -5.60 -2.57
N VAL A 309 -20.43 -6.47 -1.64
CA VAL A 309 -19.54 -7.27 -0.79
C VAL A 309 -19.97 -8.74 -0.77
N SER A 310 -19.01 -9.64 -1.02
CA SER A 310 -19.18 -11.06 -0.72
C SER A 310 -19.10 -11.29 0.80
N LEU A 311 -20.23 -11.58 1.43
CA LEU A 311 -20.33 -11.77 2.88
C LEU A 311 -19.71 -13.10 3.38
N SER A 312 -19.37 -14.02 2.47
CA SER A 312 -18.94 -15.39 2.77
C SER A 312 -17.55 -15.52 3.42
N HIS A 313 -16.74 -14.47 3.38
CA HIS A 313 -15.37 -14.45 3.91
C HIS A 313 -15.21 -13.62 5.18
N ILE A 314 -16.25 -12.88 5.58
CA ILE A 314 -16.20 -11.96 6.71
C ILE A 314 -16.07 -12.75 8.02
N LYS A 315 -15.01 -12.44 8.77
CA LYS A 315 -14.68 -12.96 10.11
C LYS A 315 -14.83 -11.89 11.19
N HIS A 316 -14.73 -10.62 10.80
CA HIS A 316 -14.81 -9.49 11.72
C HIS A 316 -15.81 -8.45 11.20
N LEU A 317 -16.74 -8.07 12.06
CA LEU A 317 -17.72 -7.01 11.79
C LEU A 317 -17.63 -5.96 12.89
N ASP A 318 -17.33 -4.72 12.53
CA ASP A 318 -17.32 -3.58 13.43
C ASP A 318 -18.45 -2.60 13.06
N MET A 319 -19.28 -2.29 14.05
CA MET A 319 -20.35 -1.28 13.98
C MET A 319 -20.33 -0.39 15.23
N SER A 320 -19.20 -0.30 15.93
CA SER A 320 -19.06 0.49 17.16
C SER A 320 -19.39 1.96 16.97
N MET A 321 -19.21 2.51 15.75
CA MET A 321 -19.57 3.88 15.39
C MET A 321 -21.05 4.06 14.99
N TYR A 322 -21.88 3.02 15.13
CA TYR A 322 -23.33 3.13 15.12
C TYR A 322 -23.84 3.31 16.56
N GLU A 323 -23.85 4.55 17.04
CA GLU A 323 -24.29 4.91 18.41
C GLU A 323 -25.74 4.49 18.75
N ARG A 324 -26.52 3.98 17.77
CA ARG A 324 -27.92 3.56 17.94
C ARG A 324 -28.27 2.17 17.42
N ILE A 325 -27.32 1.29 17.07
CA ILE A 325 -27.64 -0.15 16.92
C ILE A 325 -27.75 -0.78 18.31
N ILE A 326 -28.78 -0.36 19.04
CA ILE A 326 -29.40 -1.23 20.04
C ILE A 326 -30.40 -2.05 19.23
N LEU A 327 -29.99 -3.24 18.79
CA LEU A 327 -30.88 -4.29 18.28
C LEU A 327 -31.82 -3.88 17.13
N SER A 328 -31.34 -3.14 16.11
CA SER A 328 -32.13 -2.94 14.90
C SER A 328 -32.38 -4.28 14.19
N ARG A 329 -33.53 -4.44 13.53
CA ARG A 329 -33.87 -5.69 12.80
C ARG A 329 -32.85 -5.96 11.68
N GLU A 330 -32.25 -4.89 11.15
CA GLU A 330 -31.30 -4.84 10.06
C GLU A 330 -29.97 -5.46 10.48
N PHE A 331 -29.51 -5.17 11.70
CA PHE A 331 -28.34 -5.82 12.27
C PHE A 331 -28.53 -7.34 12.40
N LEU A 332 -29.68 -7.77 12.93
CA LEU A 332 -29.99 -9.20 13.02
C LEU A 332 -30.07 -9.89 11.65
N LYS A 333 -30.52 -9.18 10.62
CA LYS A 333 -30.53 -9.69 9.25
C LYS A 333 -29.10 -9.81 8.70
N ILE A 334 -28.21 -8.84 8.93
CA ILE A 334 -26.79 -8.93 8.52
C ILE A 334 -26.10 -10.09 9.22
N LEU A 335 -26.25 -10.24 10.54
CA LEU A 335 -25.64 -11.33 11.30
C LEU A 335 -26.04 -12.72 10.78
N LYS A 336 -27.31 -12.91 10.39
CA LYS A 336 -27.79 -14.18 9.82
C LYS A 336 -27.12 -14.55 8.50
N GLU A 337 -26.54 -13.59 7.80
CA GLU A 337 -25.96 -13.75 6.47
C GLU A 337 -24.42 -13.88 6.52
N LEU A 338 -23.82 -13.84 7.72
CA LEU A 338 -22.37 -13.93 7.93
C LEU A 338 -22.01 -15.31 8.50
N PRO A 339 -21.64 -16.29 7.65
CA PRO A 339 -21.47 -17.68 8.06
C PRO A 339 -20.22 -17.94 8.92
N LYS A 340 -19.28 -16.99 8.97
CA LYS A 340 -17.97 -17.14 9.61
C LYS A 340 -17.71 -16.11 10.73
N LEU A 341 -18.73 -15.32 11.09
CA LEU A 341 -18.62 -14.32 12.14
C LEU A 341 -18.53 -14.96 13.54
#